data_AF-A0A5P2XMZ2-F1
#
_entry.id   AF-A0A5P2XMZ2-F1
#
_cell.length_a   1.000
_cell.length_b   1.000
_cell.length_c   1.000
_cell.angle_alpha   90.00
_cell.angle_beta   90.00
_cell.angle_gamma   90.00
#
_symmetry.space_group_name_H-M   'P 1'
#
loop_
_entity.id
_entity.type
_entity.pdbx_description
1 polymer ?
#
loop_
_entity_poly.entity_id
_entity_poly.type
_entity_poly.pdbx_seq_one_letter_code
_entity_poly.pdbx_strand_id
1 'polypeptide(L)'
;MTSPEHLDGLLTELGLEEAATFTAVHGGDKDAVIRLFGGDPEQARPTELEELREHYDGDLILVSRSGPAVVVVESNGYEGSREEVLRPLSGMGRTASAFWNINLVSRLSLAEDGLVSSALDMNAPEEVYGAHPDAWQPLLMGLTLGFPDWGSGLAAVERATGARFDTPWVQGPHRAVKIEPVPDHLLPQGLADSPLLKREPFVGYLADLAPALGRMGRHALDLALAHLDLSEHPLALAALAADGLDAAARARLRDELAATHHTYLSHAHTRAEEDDAFVPAWESPSQLSFRRAAVFGVLADCVAADLPVGRLPDIVSDLATVVVGGDERVQEFRMVEHLHTAARRGLR
;
A
#
# COMPACT_ATOMS: atom_id res chain seq x y z
N MET A 1 3.17 29.54 11.33
CA MET A 1 3.30 28.38 10.44
C MET A 1 4.06 28.85 9.23
N THR A 2 4.92 27.97 8.75
CA THR A 2 5.84 28.21 7.66
C THR A 2 5.05 28.20 6.35
N SER A 3 5.44 29.03 5.37
CA SER A 3 4.75 28.98 4.06
C SER A 3 5.21 27.74 3.28
N PRO A 4 4.36 27.16 2.42
CA PRO A 4 4.75 26.03 1.57
C PRO A 4 6.03 26.28 0.80
N GLU A 5 6.19 27.46 0.19
CA GLU A 5 7.35 27.81 -0.63
C GLU A 5 8.66 27.83 0.18
N HIS A 6 8.59 28.21 1.46
CA HIS A 6 9.75 28.15 2.33
C HIS A 6 10.09 26.71 2.71
N LEU A 7 9.08 25.85 2.88
CA LEU A 7 9.27 24.43 3.15
C LEU A 7 9.84 23.69 1.93
N ASP A 8 9.44 24.06 0.71
CA ASP A 8 10.06 23.55 -0.52
C ASP A 8 11.52 23.98 -0.65
N GLY A 9 11.82 25.24 -0.31
CA GLY A 9 13.20 25.72 -0.22
C GLY A 9 14.02 24.92 0.79
N LEU A 10 13.46 24.64 1.97
CA LEU A 10 14.09 23.83 2.99
C LEU A 10 14.37 22.40 2.51
N LEU A 11 13.40 21.75 1.86
CA LEU A 11 13.57 20.39 1.32
C LEU A 11 14.72 20.35 0.30
N THR A 12 14.78 21.34 -0.59
CA THR A 12 15.86 21.49 -1.57
C THR A 12 17.22 21.66 -0.91
N GLU A 13 17.32 22.47 0.15
CA GLU A 13 18.57 22.68 0.89
C GLU A 13 19.05 21.39 1.59
N LEU A 14 18.11 20.60 2.09
CA LEU A 14 18.37 19.32 2.74
C LEU A 14 18.62 18.17 1.76
N GLY A 15 18.28 18.31 0.48
CA GLY A 15 18.34 17.24 -0.52
C GLY A 15 17.29 16.15 -0.27
N LEU A 16 16.09 16.56 0.17
CA LEU A 16 14.98 15.67 0.54
C LEU A 16 13.75 15.83 -0.36
N GLU A 17 13.84 16.65 -1.41
CA GLU A 17 12.75 16.93 -2.36
C GLU A 17 12.37 15.72 -3.23
N GLU A 18 13.29 14.76 -3.43
CA GLU A 18 13.04 13.58 -4.25
C GLU A 18 12.34 12.46 -3.48
N ALA A 19 12.76 12.20 -2.23
CA ALA A 19 12.19 11.14 -1.41
C ALA A 19 12.44 11.37 0.08
N ALA A 20 11.36 11.49 0.85
CA ALA A 20 11.44 11.56 2.30
C ALA A 20 10.11 11.20 2.97
N THR A 21 10.17 10.88 4.26
CA THR A 21 9.02 10.86 5.17
C THR A 21 9.26 11.79 6.33
N PHE A 22 8.28 12.65 6.61
CA PHE A 22 8.22 13.47 7.81
C PHE A 22 7.02 13.04 8.64
N THR A 23 7.27 12.49 9.82
CA THR A 23 6.22 12.11 10.77
C THR A 23 6.33 12.95 12.03
N ALA A 24 5.24 13.61 12.42
CA ALA A 24 5.18 14.40 13.63
C ALA A 24 4.09 13.87 14.56
N VAL A 25 4.40 13.79 15.85
CA VAL A 25 3.47 13.40 16.91
C VAL A 25 3.32 14.57 17.85
N HIS A 26 2.10 15.09 18.00
CA HIS A 26 1.83 16.12 18.99
C HIS A 26 2.05 15.55 20.39
N GLY A 27 2.94 16.17 21.17
CA GLY A 27 3.34 15.63 22.45
C GLY A 27 4.28 14.43 22.30
N GLY A 28 4.17 13.47 23.21
CA GLY A 28 4.99 12.25 23.19
C GLY A 28 6.42 12.41 23.73
N ASP A 29 6.97 11.25 24.09
CA ASP A 29 8.37 11.09 24.50
C ASP A 29 9.21 10.60 23.31
N LYS A 30 10.43 11.13 23.16
CA LYS A 30 11.30 10.79 22.02
C LYS A 30 11.71 9.32 22.03
N ASP A 31 11.95 8.74 23.20
CA ASP A 31 12.36 7.33 23.31
C ASP A 31 11.18 6.41 23.00
N ALA A 32 9.96 6.79 23.40
CA ALA A 32 8.75 6.06 23.01
C ALA A 32 8.54 6.07 21.49
N VAL A 33 8.70 7.24 20.84
CA VAL A 33 8.61 7.36 19.37
C VAL A 33 9.64 6.48 18.68
N ILE A 34 10.92 6.52 19.10
CA ILE A 34 11.98 5.68 18.54
C ILE A 34 11.61 4.18 18.61
N ARG A 35 11.09 3.71 19.75
CA ARG A 35 10.69 2.30 19.90
C ARG A 35 9.54 1.91 18.97
N LEU A 36 8.59 2.81 18.74
CA LEU A 36 7.45 2.56 17.85
C LEU A 36 7.83 2.56 16.37
N PHE A 37 8.98 3.13 16.02
CA PHE A 37 9.62 2.96 14.71
C PHE A 37 10.50 1.71 14.63
N GLY A 38 10.58 0.88 15.68
CA GLY A 38 11.45 -0.30 15.71
C GLY A 38 12.92 -0.01 16.04
N GLY A 39 13.24 1.18 16.57
CA GLY A 39 14.59 1.54 17.01
C GLY A 39 14.85 1.32 18.50
N ASP A 40 16.13 1.26 18.88
CA ASP A 40 16.57 1.29 20.28
C ASP A 40 17.07 2.71 20.66
N PRO A 41 16.40 3.42 21.57
CA PRO A 41 16.80 4.76 22.00
C PRO A 41 18.20 4.84 22.61
N GLU A 42 18.70 3.75 23.19
CA GLU A 42 20.06 3.68 23.79
C GLU A 42 21.15 3.62 22.71
N GLN A 43 20.80 3.24 21.47
CA GLN A 43 21.73 3.27 20.33
C GLN A 43 21.73 4.62 19.60
N ALA A 44 20.94 5.58 20.06
CA ALA A 44 20.82 6.88 19.43
C ALA A 44 22.13 7.67 19.48
N ARG A 45 22.49 8.28 18.36
CA ARG A 45 23.66 9.15 18.26
C ARG A 45 23.24 10.56 17.86
N PRO A 46 23.86 11.61 18.43
CA PRO A 46 23.70 12.97 17.92
C PRO A 46 24.14 13.05 16.45
N THR A 47 23.37 13.75 15.63
CA THR A 47 23.66 14.03 14.22
C THR A 47 23.00 15.35 13.82
N GLU A 48 23.38 15.88 12.67
CA GLU A 48 22.75 17.03 12.00
C GLU A 48 21.75 16.53 10.96
N LEU A 49 20.66 17.28 10.71
CA LEU A 49 19.63 16.84 9.77
C LEU A 49 20.18 16.74 8.34
N GLU A 50 21.15 17.59 8.00
CA GLU A 50 21.84 17.67 6.73
C GLU A 50 22.65 16.40 6.40
N GLU A 51 23.06 15.61 7.41
CA GLU A 51 23.78 14.33 7.21
C GLU A 51 22.85 13.22 6.68
N LEU A 52 21.52 13.40 6.79
CA LEU A 52 20.53 12.41 6.40
C LEU A 52 20.56 12.10 4.90
N ARG A 53 20.87 13.07 4.04
CA ARG A 53 21.01 12.87 2.58
C ARG A 53 22.13 11.90 2.19
N GLU A 54 23.10 11.69 3.08
CA GLU A 54 24.18 10.73 2.86
C GLU A 54 23.72 9.28 3.09
N HIS A 55 22.49 9.09 3.60
CA HIS A 55 21.93 7.81 4.03
C HIS A 55 20.65 7.45 3.25
N TYR A 56 20.69 7.62 1.93
CA TYR A 56 19.54 7.47 1.02
C TYR A 56 18.87 6.08 1.01
N ASP A 57 19.56 4.99 1.40
CA ASP A 57 19.01 3.62 1.38
C ASP A 57 19.10 2.93 2.75
N GLY A 58 19.13 3.70 3.84
CA GLY A 58 19.28 3.17 5.19
C GLY A 58 17.98 3.06 5.97
N ASP A 59 17.82 2.00 6.76
CA ASP A 59 16.86 1.91 7.88
C ASP A 59 17.31 2.86 9.02
N LEU A 60 17.39 4.16 8.74
CA LEU A 60 17.86 5.20 9.65
C LEU A 60 16.80 6.29 9.79
N ILE A 61 16.45 6.61 11.03
CA ILE A 61 15.58 7.73 11.35
C ILE A 61 16.34 8.82 12.09
N LEU A 62 15.97 10.08 11.86
CA LEU A 62 16.40 11.21 12.68
C LEU A 62 15.22 11.70 13.51
N VAL A 63 15.40 11.74 14.84
CA VAL A 63 14.36 12.14 15.78
C VAL A 63 14.75 13.40 16.54
N SER A 64 13.89 14.42 16.51
CA SER A 64 14.08 15.65 17.26
C SER A 64 12.75 16.21 17.78
N ARG A 65 12.82 17.17 18.70
CA ARG A 65 11.63 17.90 19.18
C ARG A 65 11.52 19.19 18.38
N SER A 66 10.34 19.45 17.83
CA SER A 66 10.01 20.69 17.16
C SER A 66 8.71 21.28 17.74
N GLY A 67 8.83 22.40 18.44
CA GLY A 67 7.71 22.97 19.19
C GLY A 67 7.10 21.94 20.19
N PRO A 68 5.77 21.72 20.17
CA PRO A 68 5.12 20.71 21.01
C PRO A 68 5.28 19.28 20.48
N ALA A 69 5.79 19.08 19.26
CA ALA A 69 5.81 17.78 18.59
C ALA A 69 7.18 17.08 18.70
N VAL A 70 7.15 15.75 18.67
CA VAL A 70 8.32 14.95 18.29
C VAL A 70 8.23 14.67 16.80
N VAL A 71 9.31 14.95 16.07
CA VAL A 71 9.41 14.79 14.62
C VAL A 71 10.43 13.70 14.30
N VAL A 72 10.07 12.84 13.35
CA VAL A 72 10.90 11.81 12.74
C VAL A 72 11.05 12.14 11.27
N VAL A 73 12.29 12.10 10.77
CA VAL A 73 12.62 12.27 9.35
C VAL A 73 13.34 11.02 8.84
N GLU A 74 12.92 10.56 7.68
CA GLU A 74 13.51 9.44 6.93
C GLU A 74 13.94 9.94 5.55
N SER A 75 15.18 9.69 5.12
CA SER A 75 15.58 9.86 3.71
C SER A 75 15.14 8.63 2.96
N ASN A 76 14.24 8.78 1.97
CA ASN A 76 13.73 7.68 1.13
C ASN A 76 13.05 6.50 1.88
N GLY A 77 13.01 6.51 3.22
CA GLY A 77 12.23 5.61 4.05
C GLY A 77 10.75 6.00 4.08
N TYR A 78 9.90 5.04 4.42
CA TYR A 78 8.44 5.19 4.42
C TYR A 78 7.77 4.64 5.68
N GLU A 79 8.53 4.23 6.70
CA GLU A 79 7.99 3.58 7.91
C GLU A 79 6.96 4.48 8.61
N GLY A 80 7.25 5.78 8.69
CA GLY A 80 6.36 6.77 9.28
C GLY A 80 5.06 7.00 8.50
N SER A 81 4.91 6.45 7.30
CA SER A 81 3.67 6.52 6.50
C SER A 81 2.76 5.29 6.66
N ARG A 82 3.23 4.27 7.40
CA ARG A 82 2.56 2.98 7.57
C ARG A 82 1.60 3.01 8.75
N GLU A 83 0.46 2.33 8.64
CA GLU A 83 -0.53 2.30 9.72
C GLU A 83 -0.01 1.59 10.98
N GLU A 84 0.91 0.64 10.81
CA GLU A 84 1.61 -0.09 11.86
C GLU A 84 2.39 0.84 12.79
N VAL A 85 2.89 1.95 12.26
CA VAL A 85 3.63 2.98 13.01
C VAL A 85 2.66 4.08 13.46
N LEU A 86 1.83 4.59 12.54
CA LEU A 86 0.94 5.72 12.81
C LEU A 86 -0.10 5.44 13.90
N ARG A 87 -0.67 4.23 13.94
CA ARG A 87 -1.72 3.89 14.91
C ARG A 87 -1.16 3.88 16.34
N PRO A 88 -0.09 3.14 16.68
CA PRO A 88 0.51 3.25 18.00
C PRO A 88 0.98 4.67 18.36
N LEU A 89 1.58 5.41 17.42
CA LEU A 89 2.02 6.79 17.66
C LEU A 89 0.84 7.69 18.04
N SER A 90 -0.29 7.54 17.36
CA SER A 90 -1.50 8.32 17.61
C SER A 90 -2.09 8.13 19.01
N GLY A 91 -1.77 7.02 19.69
CA GLY A 91 -2.12 6.80 21.09
C GLY A 91 -1.35 7.70 22.08
N MET A 92 -0.22 8.31 21.65
CA MET A 92 0.51 9.31 22.44
C MET A 92 0.01 10.74 22.19
N GLY A 93 -0.67 10.97 21.07
CA GLY A 93 -1.21 12.25 20.65
C GLY A 93 -1.40 12.30 19.13
N ARG A 94 -2.12 13.32 18.67
CA ARG A 94 -2.40 13.53 17.24
C ARG A 94 -1.12 13.43 16.41
N THR A 95 -1.11 12.52 15.46
CA THR A 95 0.05 12.17 14.63
C THR A 95 -0.26 12.49 13.18
N ALA A 96 0.68 13.12 12.47
CA ALA A 96 0.56 13.36 11.04
C ALA A 96 1.86 12.97 10.33
N SER A 97 1.74 12.48 9.10
CA SER A 97 2.88 12.05 8.28
C SER A 97 2.70 12.49 6.84
N ALA A 98 3.78 12.97 6.23
CA ALA A 98 3.88 13.27 4.80
C ALA A 98 5.04 12.47 4.20
N PHE A 99 4.74 11.68 3.18
CA PHE A 99 5.68 10.83 2.46
C PHE A 99 5.61 11.09 0.96
N TRP A 100 6.76 11.06 0.28
CA TRP A 100 6.90 11.08 -1.17
C TRP A 100 8.15 10.33 -1.62
N ASN A 101 8.21 9.92 -2.89
CA ASN A 101 9.40 9.33 -3.50
C ASN A 101 9.54 9.62 -5.00
N ILE A 102 10.67 9.18 -5.56
CA ILE A 102 11.02 9.35 -6.98
C ILE A 102 10.05 8.69 -7.97
N ASN A 103 9.22 7.75 -7.49
CA ASN A 103 8.20 7.07 -8.30
C ASN A 103 6.86 7.83 -8.27
N LEU A 104 6.85 9.06 -7.77
CA LEU A 104 5.66 9.91 -7.59
C LEU A 104 4.59 9.31 -6.67
N VAL A 105 4.95 8.29 -5.88
CA VAL A 105 4.08 7.79 -4.82
C VAL A 105 4.14 8.79 -3.69
N SER A 106 2.97 9.27 -3.26
CA SER A 106 2.89 10.20 -2.14
C SER A 106 1.77 9.83 -1.18
N ARG A 107 1.91 10.22 0.08
CA ARG A 107 0.87 9.97 1.09
C ARG A 107 0.91 11.04 2.16
N LEU A 108 -0.25 11.62 2.45
CA LEU A 108 -0.49 12.46 3.61
C LEU A 108 -1.44 11.73 4.56
N SER A 109 -1.02 11.45 5.79
CA SER A 109 -1.77 10.65 6.76
C SER A 109 -1.96 11.39 8.08
N LEU A 110 -3.16 11.35 8.64
CA LEU A 110 -3.54 11.85 9.95
C LEU A 110 -4.04 10.67 10.79
N ALA A 111 -3.52 10.54 12.00
CA ALA A 111 -3.89 9.49 12.94
C ALA A 111 -4.18 10.07 14.32
N GLU A 112 -5.27 9.62 14.93
CA GLU A 112 -5.73 10.00 16.26
C GLU A 112 -6.33 8.78 16.98
N ASP A 113 -6.11 8.68 18.29
CA ASP A 113 -6.76 7.68 19.16
C ASP A 113 -6.58 6.21 18.72
N GLY A 114 -5.41 5.86 18.18
CA GLY A 114 -5.09 4.50 17.74
C GLY A 114 -5.56 4.16 16.33
N LEU A 115 -6.07 5.15 15.59
CA LEU A 115 -6.64 4.98 14.25
C LEU A 115 -5.99 5.94 13.25
N VAL A 116 -5.80 5.48 12.03
CA VAL A 116 -5.62 6.36 10.86
C VAL A 116 -6.97 7.01 10.58
N SER A 117 -7.09 8.29 10.96
CA SER A 117 -8.29 9.10 10.78
C SER A 117 -8.51 9.41 9.31
N SER A 118 -7.51 9.93 8.61
CA SER A 118 -7.61 10.26 7.18
C SER A 118 -6.26 10.13 6.50
N ALA A 119 -6.24 9.53 5.32
CA ALA A 119 -5.07 9.46 4.47
C ALA A 119 -5.45 9.61 3.00
N LEU A 120 -4.57 10.24 2.23
CA LEU A 120 -4.76 10.53 0.80
C LEU A 120 -3.42 10.54 0.06
N ASP A 121 -3.46 10.35 -1.25
CA ASP A 121 -2.33 10.65 -2.14
C ASP A 121 -2.30 12.17 -2.39
N MET A 122 -1.16 12.83 -2.19
CA MET A 122 -1.04 14.27 -2.41
C MET A 122 -1.13 14.66 -3.89
N ASN A 123 -0.88 13.73 -4.81
CA ASN A 123 -1.04 13.92 -6.26
C ASN A 123 -2.47 13.61 -6.75
N ALA A 124 -3.25 12.88 -5.96
CA ALA A 124 -4.66 12.56 -6.22
C ALA A 124 -5.50 12.74 -4.93
N PRO A 125 -5.64 13.98 -4.43
CA PRO A 125 -6.22 14.26 -3.12
C PRO A 125 -7.71 13.92 -2.99
N GLU A 126 -8.37 13.58 -4.09
CA GLU A 126 -9.73 13.05 -4.13
C GLU A 126 -9.84 11.61 -3.60
N GLU A 127 -8.75 10.84 -3.59
CA GLU A 127 -8.71 9.45 -3.12
C GLU A 127 -8.40 9.40 -1.62
N VAL A 128 -9.43 9.64 -0.81
CA VAL A 128 -9.31 9.71 0.66
C VAL A 128 -9.84 8.43 1.33
N TYR A 129 -9.10 7.91 2.30
CA TYR A 129 -9.49 6.77 3.13
C TYR A 129 -9.18 7.01 4.61
N GLY A 130 -9.70 6.16 5.50
CA GLY A 130 -9.51 6.25 6.96
C GLY A 130 -10.83 6.24 7.73
N ALA A 131 -10.75 6.27 9.06
CA ALA A 131 -11.94 6.23 9.94
C ALA A 131 -12.80 7.51 9.85
N HIS A 132 -12.18 8.64 9.52
CA HIS A 132 -12.75 9.97 9.40
C HIS A 132 -12.18 10.67 8.15
N PRO A 133 -12.58 10.29 6.92
CA PRO A 133 -11.99 10.80 5.67
C PRO A 133 -11.90 12.33 5.60
N ASP A 134 -12.89 13.05 6.14
CA ASP A 134 -12.93 14.52 6.09
C ASP A 134 -11.97 15.22 7.07
N ALA A 135 -11.23 14.49 7.90
CA ALA A 135 -10.41 15.07 8.99
C ALA A 135 -9.29 16.00 8.48
N TRP A 136 -8.83 15.82 7.24
CA TRP A 136 -7.85 16.72 6.61
C TRP A 136 -8.43 18.05 6.15
N GLN A 137 -9.73 18.12 5.85
CA GLN A 137 -10.36 19.29 5.22
C GLN A 137 -10.07 20.63 5.93
N PRO A 138 -10.21 20.78 7.25
CA PRO A 138 -9.89 22.05 7.92
C PRO A 138 -8.40 22.39 7.89
N LEU A 139 -7.52 21.38 7.86
CA LEU A 139 -6.08 21.54 7.89
C LEU A 139 -5.51 21.86 6.50
N LEU A 140 -6.17 21.41 5.43
CA LEU A 140 -5.78 21.67 4.05
C LEU A 140 -6.32 22.99 3.49
N MET A 141 -7.18 23.70 4.22
CA MET A 141 -7.77 24.95 3.72
C MET A 141 -6.69 25.97 3.32
N GLY A 142 -6.71 26.37 2.04
CA GLY A 142 -5.74 27.32 1.47
C GLY A 142 -4.37 26.74 1.16
N LEU A 143 -4.22 25.41 1.17
CA LEU A 143 -3.05 24.70 0.66
C LEU A 143 -3.39 24.05 -0.69
N THR A 144 -2.40 23.99 -1.58
CA THR A 144 -2.51 23.27 -2.85
C THR A 144 -1.55 22.10 -2.79
N LEU A 145 -2.08 20.87 -2.84
CA LEU A 145 -1.29 19.65 -2.89
C LEU A 145 -0.94 19.30 -4.34
N GLY A 146 0.18 18.61 -4.54
CA GLY A 146 0.58 18.02 -5.81
C GLY A 146 2.02 18.33 -6.20
N PHE A 147 2.59 17.45 -7.02
CA PHE A 147 3.91 17.61 -7.61
C PHE A 147 4.06 18.90 -8.44
N PRO A 148 5.23 19.59 -8.44
CA PRO A 148 6.52 19.18 -7.87
C PRO A 148 6.77 19.55 -6.41
N ASP A 149 5.82 20.22 -5.75
CA ASP A 149 6.07 20.88 -4.47
C ASP A 149 5.46 20.09 -3.30
N TRP A 150 6.27 19.79 -2.28
CA TRP A 150 5.86 18.99 -1.11
C TRP A 150 5.61 19.84 0.15
N GLY A 151 5.96 21.12 0.10
CA GLY A 151 5.86 22.08 1.20
C GLY A 151 4.43 22.23 1.73
N SER A 152 3.42 22.08 0.88
CA SER A 152 2.01 22.05 1.33
C SER A 152 1.70 20.85 2.23
N GLY A 153 2.27 19.68 1.95
CA GLY A 153 2.15 18.50 2.80
C GLY A 153 2.78 18.73 4.18
N LEU A 154 4.00 19.30 4.20
CA LEU A 154 4.66 19.67 5.46
C LEU A 154 3.89 20.77 6.22
N ALA A 155 3.34 21.76 5.54
CA ALA A 155 2.49 22.78 6.16
C ALA A 155 1.23 22.15 6.79
N ALA A 156 0.66 21.12 6.18
CA ALA A 156 -0.46 20.35 6.76
C ALA A 156 -0.02 19.59 8.02
N VAL A 157 1.18 19.00 8.03
CA VAL A 157 1.77 18.35 9.22
C VAL A 157 2.02 19.36 10.34
N GLU A 158 2.56 20.55 10.06
CA GLU A 158 2.70 21.64 11.04
C GLU A 158 1.33 22.02 11.63
N ARG A 159 0.30 22.20 10.78
CA ARG A 159 -1.07 22.53 11.21
C ARG A 159 -1.67 21.45 12.11
N ALA A 160 -1.48 20.18 11.76
CA ALA A 160 -2.03 19.06 12.48
C ALA A 160 -1.41 18.90 13.86
N THR A 161 -0.09 19.05 13.97
CA THR A 161 0.67 18.60 15.17
C THR A 161 1.26 19.74 15.98
N GLY A 162 1.32 20.95 15.42
CA GLY A 162 2.01 22.10 15.99
C GLY A 162 3.53 22.09 15.79
N ALA A 163 4.08 21.11 15.06
CA ALA A 163 5.48 21.10 14.65
C ALA A 163 5.88 22.39 13.92
N ARG A 164 7.18 22.68 13.92
CA ARG A 164 7.79 23.84 13.26
C ARG A 164 9.02 23.41 12.46
N PHE A 165 8.92 23.40 11.15
CA PHE A 165 10.05 23.05 10.29
C PHE A 165 10.79 24.33 9.92
N ASP A 166 11.40 24.95 10.94
CA ASP A 166 12.14 26.21 10.80
C ASP A 166 13.66 26.00 10.92
N THR A 167 14.43 26.99 10.50
CA THR A 167 15.90 26.94 10.56
C THR A 167 16.47 26.57 11.94
N PRO A 168 15.95 27.11 13.07
CA PRO A 168 16.40 26.67 14.39
C PRO A 168 16.20 25.18 14.69
N TRP A 169 15.10 24.59 14.21
CA TRP A 169 14.87 23.15 14.37
C TRP A 169 15.86 22.34 13.52
N VAL A 170 16.07 22.73 12.27
CA VAL A 170 16.98 22.07 11.31
C VAL A 170 18.41 22.03 11.84
N GLN A 171 18.92 23.18 12.29
CA GLN A 171 20.27 23.32 12.87
C GLN A 171 20.37 22.75 14.29
N GLY A 172 19.26 22.31 14.87
CA GLY A 172 19.18 21.75 16.20
C GLY A 172 19.70 20.30 16.25
N PRO A 173 19.94 19.78 17.46
CA PRO A 173 20.42 18.42 17.62
C PRO A 173 19.35 17.40 17.24
N HIS A 174 19.71 16.45 16.38
CA HIS A 174 18.90 15.28 16.05
C HIS A 174 19.49 14.00 16.65
N ARG A 175 18.65 12.99 16.83
CA ARG A 175 19.06 11.63 17.22
C ARG A 175 18.92 10.70 16.03
N ALA A 176 20.04 10.28 15.46
CA ALA A 176 20.11 9.20 14.49
C ALA A 176 19.94 7.87 15.20
N VAL A 177 19.01 7.05 14.72
CA VAL A 177 18.76 5.70 15.23
C VAL A 177 18.52 4.77 14.04
N LYS A 178 19.20 3.62 14.02
CA LYS A 178 18.85 2.55 13.09
C LYS A 178 17.60 1.84 13.57
N ILE A 179 16.72 1.50 12.65
CA ILE A 179 15.46 0.83 12.95
C ILE A 179 15.44 -0.55 12.31
N GLU A 180 14.64 -1.44 12.90
CA GLU A 180 14.16 -2.63 12.21
C GLU A 180 12.73 -2.34 11.74
N PRO A 181 12.38 -2.56 10.45
CA PRO A 181 11.04 -2.28 9.94
C PRO A 181 9.95 -2.94 10.80
N VAL A 182 8.91 -2.17 11.12
CA VAL A 182 7.84 -2.66 11.99
C VAL A 182 7.09 -3.77 11.24
N PRO A 183 6.76 -4.91 11.87
CA PRO A 183 6.00 -5.97 11.20
C PRO A 183 4.62 -5.47 10.75
N ASP A 184 4.24 -5.79 9.51
CA ASP A 184 2.91 -5.49 8.97
C ASP A 184 1.79 -6.03 9.85
N HIS A 185 0.69 -5.29 9.95
CA HIS A 185 -0.54 -5.83 10.49
C HIS A 185 -1.08 -6.95 9.60
N LEU A 186 -1.69 -7.96 10.23
CA LEU A 186 -2.36 -9.05 9.52
C LEU A 186 -3.44 -8.52 8.58
N LEU A 187 -4.18 -7.50 9.04
CA LEU A 187 -5.22 -6.81 8.28
C LEU A 187 -5.06 -5.31 8.47
N PRO A 188 -5.22 -4.52 7.39
CA PRO A 188 -5.27 -3.08 7.50
C PRO A 188 -6.49 -2.64 8.32
N GLN A 189 -6.44 -1.45 8.90
CA GLN A 189 -7.51 -0.91 9.75
C GLN A 189 -8.90 -1.02 9.09
N GLY A 190 -9.01 -0.69 7.81
CA GLY A 190 -10.29 -0.73 7.08
C GLY A 190 -10.92 -2.12 6.95
N LEU A 191 -10.14 -3.18 7.18
CA LEU A 191 -10.60 -4.57 7.09
C LEU A 191 -10.73 -5.26 8.45
N ALA A 192 -10.09 -4.73 9.50
CA ALA A 192 -10.05 -5.35 10.82
C ALA A 192 -11.46 -5.62 11.41
N ASP A 193 -12.42 -4.75 11.15
CA ASP A 193 -13.81 -4.88 11.61
C ASP A 193 -14.78 -5.38 10.53
N SER A 194 -14.26 -5.86 9.40
CA SER A 194 -15.08 -6.27 8.26
C SER A 194 -16.04 -7.41 8.64
N PRO A 195 -17.34 -7.34 8.26
CA PRO A 195 -18.28 -8.44 8.46
C PRO A 195 -17.87 -9.71 7.71
N LEU A 196 -17.01 -9.61 6.68
CA LEU A 196 -16.46 -10.75 5.96
C LEU A 196 -15.70 -11.70 6.90
N LEU A 197 -15.02 -11.18 7.91
CA LEU A 197 -14.27 -11.99 8.88
C LEU A 197 -15.16 -12.87 9.75
N LYS A 198 -16.47 -12.62 9.77
CA LYS A 198 -17.46 -13.36 10.57
C LYS A 198 -18.18 -14.44 9.76
N ARG A 199 -17.86 -14.61 8.46
CA ARG A 199 -18.47 -15.62 7.58
C ARG A 199 -17.43 -16.57 7.01
N GLU A 200 -17.87 -17.75 6.58
CA GLU A 200 -17.02 -18.64 5.79
C GLU A 200 -16.78 -18.03 4.39
N PRO A 201 -15.62 -18.29 3.76
CA PRO A 201 -14.52 -19.14 4.25
C PRO A 201 -13.50 -18.41 5.16
N PHE A 202 -13.70 -17.13 5.46
CA PHE A 202 -12.73 -16.31 6.21
C PHE A 202 -12.51 -16.74 7.65
N VAL A 203 -13.56 -17.22 8.33
CA VAL A 203 -13.43 -17.85 9.66
C VAL A 203 -12.47 -19.03 9.60
N GLY A 204 -12.64 -19.92 8.62
CA GLY A 204 -11.74 -21.06 8.41
C GLY A 204 -10.32 -20.67 7.96
N TYR A 205 -10.13 -19.48 7.37
CA TYR A 205 -8.80 -18.96 7.04
C TYR A 205 -8.05 -18.43 8.26
N LEU A 206 -8.73 -17.64 9.10
CA LEU A 206 -8.14 -17.07 10.31
C LEU A 206 -7.78 -18.14 11.34
N ALA A 207 -8.51 -19.26 11.37
CA ALA A 207 -8.22 -20.37 12.27
C ALA A 207 -6.85 -21.02 11.97
N ASP A 208 -6.44 -21.09 10.69
CA ASP A 208 -5.20 -21.75 10.24
C ASP A 208 -4.66 -21.08 8.96
N LEU A 209 -3.99 -19.94 9.11
CA LEU A 209 -3.51 -19.11 7.99
C LEU A 209 -2.58 -19.87 7.01
N ALA A 210 -1.49 -20.45 7.51
CA ALA A 210 -0.52 -21.13 6.65
C ALA A 210 -1.10 -22.36 5.91
N PRO A 211 -1.84 -23.28 6.58
CA PRO A 211 -2.52 -24.38 5.89
C PRO A 211 -3.62 -23.93 4.90
N ALA A 212 -4.13 -22.70 5.03
CA ALA A 212 -5.18 -22.16 4.18
C ALA A 212 -4.69 -21.60 2.84
N LEU A 213 -3.37 -21.41 2.62
CA LEU A 213 -2.83 -20.77 1.42
C LEU A 213 -3.40 -21.32 0.11
N GLY A 214 -3.44 -22.65 -0.05
CA GLY A 214 -4.01 -23.26 -1.26
C GLY A 214 -5.50 -23.01 -1.44
N ARG A 215 -6.26 -22.93 -0.33
CA ARG A 215 -7.70 -22.62 -0.36
C ARG A 215 -7.95 -21.15 -0.66
N MET A 216 -7.12 -20.26 -0.14
CA MET A 216 -7.15 -18.82 -0.44
C MET A 216 -6.84 -18.57 -1.91
N GLY A 217 -5.79 -19.19 -2.45
CA GLY A 217 -5.47 -19.11 -3.88
C GLY A 217 -6.65 -19.56 -4.74
N ARG A 218 -7.24 -20.72 -4.44
CA ARG A 218 -8.42 -21.19 -5.19
C ARG A 218 -9.59 -20.21 -5.11
N HIS A 219 -9.90 -19.70 -3.92
CA HIS A 219 -10.99 -18.75 -3.72
C HIS A 219 -10.75 -17.43 -4.47
N ALA A 220 -9.53 -16.89 -4.44
CA ALA A 220 -9.15 -15.70 -5.19
C ALA A 220 -9.38 -15.89 -6.70
N LEU A 221 -9.03 -17.06 -7.25
CA LEU A 221 -9.29 -17.37 -8.65
C LEU A 221 -10.79 -17.48 -8.96
N ASP A 222 -11.57 -18.15 -8.11
CA ASP A 222 -13.02 -18.28 -8.30
C ASP A 222 -13.69 -16.89 -8.30
N LEU A 223 -13.25 -15.98 -7.41
CA LEU A 223 -13.68 -14.57 -7.39
C LEU A 223 -13.30 -13.82 -8.68
N ALA A 224 -12.06 -13.99 -9.16
CA ALA A 224 -11.60 -13.33 -10.39
C ALA A 224 -12.36 -13.83 -11.64
N LEU A 225 -12.62 -15.14 -11.73
CA LEU A 225 -13.44 -15.72 -12.80
C LEU A 225 -14.87 -15.18 -12.76
N ALA A 226 -15.47 -15.10 -11.58
CA ALA A 226 -16.82 -14.55 -11.42
C ALA A 226 -16.87 -13.05 -11.75
N HIS A 227 -15.85 -12.28 -11.36
CA HIS A 227 -15.78 -10.83 -11.64
C HIS A 227 -15.68 -10.51 -13.14
N LEU A 228 -15.14 -11.43 -13.96
CA LEU A 228 -14.98 -11.24 -15.40
C LEU A 228 -16.01 -11.99 -16.27
N ASP A 229 -17.02 -12.60 -15.64
CA ASP A 229 -18.00 -13.50 -16.27
C ASP A 229 -17.36 -14.71 -17.00
N LEU A 230 -16.28 -15.25 -16.42
CA LEU A 230 -15.53 -16.39 -16.95
C LEU A 230 -15.81 -17.71 -16.21
N SER A 231 -16.66 -17.72 -15.19
CA SER A 231 -16.96 -18.92 -14.39
C SER A 231 -17.47 -20.09 -15.23
N GLU A 232 -18.23 -19.81 -16.29
CA GLU A 232 -18.78 -20.81 -17.22
C GLU A 232 -17.97 -20.95 -18.51
N HIS A 233 -16.81 -20.28 -18.61
CA HIS A 233 -15.99 -20.34 -19.81
C HIS A 233 -15.38 -21.75 -19.95
N PRO A 234 -15.52 -22.45 -21.10
CA PRO A 234 -15.09 -23.84 -21.24
C PRO A 234 -13.62 -24.07 -20.90
N LEU A 235 -12.73 -23.16 -21.31
CA LEU A 235 -11.30 -23.27 -20.98
C LEU A 235 -11.01 -23.04 -19.49
N ALA A 236 -11.79 -22.18 -18.81
CA ALA A 236 -11.63 -21.98 -17.37
C ALA A 236 -12.08 -23.24 -16.62
N LEU A 237 -13.25 -23.79 -16.95
CA LEU A 237 -13.74 -25.04 -16.40
C LEU A 237 -12.76 -26.21 -16.64
N ALA A 238 -12.20 -26.31 -17.85
CA ALA A 238 -11.20 -27.33 -18.17
C ALA A 238 -9.90 -27.16 -17.36
N ALA A 239 -9.42 -25.94 -17.18
CA ALA A 239 -8.25 -25.63 -16.35
C ALA A 239 -8.48 -26.01 -14.88
N LEU A 240 -9.66 -25.70 -14.34
CA LEU A 240 -10.03 -26.05 -12.97
C LEU A 240 -10.18 -27.57 -12.74
N ALA A 241 -10.33 -28.36 -13.80
CA ALA A 241 -10.44 -29.82 -13.78
C ALA A 241 -9.18 -30.55 -14.27
N ALA A 242 -8.05 -29.85 -14.42
CA ALA A 242 -6.84 -30.39 -15.06
C ALA A 242 -6.12 -31.51 -14.27
N ASP A 243 -6.44 -31.69 -12.99
CA ASP A 243 -5.82 -32.68 -12.09
C ASP A 243 -5.99 -34.14 -12.56
N GLY A 244 -6.94 -34.41 -13.47
CA GLY A 244 -7.17 -35.74 -14.04
C GLY A 244 -6.66 -35.95 -15.47
N LEU A 245 -6.03 -34.94 -16.08
CA LEU A 245 -5.60 -35.01 -17.49
C LEU A 245 -4.28 -35.78 -17.64
N ASP A 246 -4.16 -36.51 -18.76
CA ASP A 246 -2.84 -37.01 -19.17
C ASP A 246 -1.94 -35.87 -19.68
N ALA A 247 -0.64 -36.12 -19.79
CA ALA A 247 0.34 -35.11 -20.17
C ALA A 247 0.06 -34.48 -21.55
N ALA A 248 -0.50 -35.24 -22.50
CA ALA A 248 -0.78 -34.73 -23.84
C ALA A 248 -2.03 -33.84 -23.85
N ALA A 249 -3.08 -34.21 -23.12
CA ALA A 249 -4.28 -33.40 -22.93
C ALA A 249 -3.96 -32.12 -22.16
N ARG A 250 -3.12 -32.20 -21.13
CA ARG A 250 -2.65 -31.04 -20.37
C ARG A 250 -1.84 -30.08 -21.23
N ALA A 251 -0.92 -30.58 -22.04
CA ALA A 251 -0.14 -29.74 -22.97
C ALA A 251 -1.05 -29.00 -23.96
N ARG A 252 -2.05 -29.69 -24.54
CA ARG A 252 -3.05 -29.04 -25.42
C ARG A 252 -3.84 -27.96 -24.70
N LEU A 253 -4.36 -28.25 -23.50
CA LEU A 253 -5.11 -27.28 -22.71
C LEU A 253 -4.27 -26.04 -22.38
N ARG A 254 -3.00 -26.22 -21.99
CA ARG A 254 -2.06 -25.11 -21.77
C ARG A 254 -1.88 -24.27 -23.03
N ASP A 255 -1.68 -24.90 -24.18
CA ASP A 255 -1.47 -24.20 -25.45
C ASP A 255 -2.74 -23.43 -25.88
N GLU A 256 -3.93 -23.98 -25.65
CA GLU A 256 -5.22 -23.30 -25.88
C GLU A 256 -5.43 -22.09 -24.95
N LEU A 257 -5.08 -22.23 -23.67
CA LEU A 257 -5.12 -21.12 -22.69
C LEU A 257 -4.14 -20.00 -23.09
N ALA A 258 -2.90 -20.35 -23.47
CA ALA A 258 -1.89 -19.39 -23.91
C ALA A 258 -2.32 -18.66 -25.20
N ALA A 259 -2.89 -19.37 -26.18
CA ALA A 259 -3.44 -18.76 -27.38
C ALA A 259 -4.60 -17.80 -27.07
N THR A 260 -5.47 -18.18 -26.11
CA THR A 260 -6.58 -17.34 -25.66
C THR A 260 -6.08 -16.08 -24.95
N HIS A 261 -5.07 -16.20 -24.08
CA HIS A 261 -4.38 -15.06 -23.47
C HIS A 261 -3.84 -14.09 -24.53
N HIS A 262 -3.10 -14.57 -25.53
CA HIS A 262 -2.57 -13.72 -26.60
C HIS A 262 -3.67 -13.05 -27.43
N THR A 263 -4.78 -13.74 -27.67
CA THR A 263 -5.95 -13.17 -28.38
C THR A 263 -6.54 -12.00 -27.61
N TYR A 264 -6.78 -12.15 -26.30
CA TYR A 264 -7.30 -11.08 -25.47
C TYR A 264 -6.31 -9.91 -25.31
N LEU A 265 -5.02 -10.19 -25.19
CA LEU A 265 -3.99 -9.15 -25.12
C LEU A 265 -3.92 -8.34 -26.42
N SER A 266 -4.01 -9.01 -27.58
CA SER A 266 -4.10 -8.32 -28.87
C SER A 266 -5.36 -7.44 -28.94
N HIS A 267 -6.51 -7.93 -28.48
CA HIS A 267 -7.73 -7.13 -28.43
C HIS A 267 -7.61 -5.92 -27.52
N ALA A 268 -6.92 -6.04 -26.37
CA ALA A 268 -6.67 -4.93 -25.48
C ALA A 268 -5.87 -3.83 -26.19
N HIS A 269 -4.76 -4.20 -26.86
CA HIS A 269 -3.94 -3.22 -27.59
C HIS A 269 -4.70 -2.54 -28.73
N THR A 270 -5.47 -3.28 -29.53
CA THR A 270 -6.25 -2.69 -30.63
C THR A 270 -7.30 -1.70 -30.12
N ARG A 271 -7.90 -1.95 -28.95
CA ARG A 271 -8.95 -1.09 -28.38
C ARG A 271 -8.43 0.09 -27.57
N ALA A 272 -7.17 0.06 -27.14
CA ALA A 272 -6.60 1.15 -26.35
C ALA A 272 -6.62 2.49 -27.11
N GLU A 273 -6.58 2.46 -28.45
CA GLU A 273 -6.67 3.64 -29.31
C GLU A 273 -8.11 4.19 -29.43
N GLU A 274 -9.13 3.42 -29.02
CA GLU A 274 -10.56 3.75 -29.14
C GLU A 274 -11.20 4.19 -27.82
N ASP A 275 -10.48 4.09 -26.70
CA ASP A 275 -10.97 4.25 -25.33
C ASP A 275 -11.18 5.71 -24.86
N ASP A 276 -11.25 6.66 -25.80
CA ASP A 276 -11.46 8.08 -25.45
C ASP A 276 -12.78 8.26 -24.66
N ALA A 277 -12.66 8.84 -23.46
CA ALA A 277 -13.72 9.29 -22.56
C ALA A 277 -14.44 8.25 -21.65
N PHE A 278 -13.85 7.08 -21.35
CA PHE A 278 -14.40 6.22 -20.28
C PHE A 278 -14.01 6.72 -18.88
N VAL A 279 -15.01 6.97 -18.02
CA VAL A 279 -14.82 7.04 -16.56
C VAL A 279 -15.86 6.15 -15.91
N PRO A 280 -15.45 5.09 -15.17
CA PRO A 280 -14.08 4.80 -14.72
C PRO A 280 -13.23 3.94 -15.71
N ALA A 281 -11.91 4.14 -15.70
CA ALA A 281 -10.97 3.51 -16.64
C ALA A 281 -10.99 1.96 -16.61
N TRP A 282 -11.26 1.34 -15.47
CA TRP A 282 -11.34 -0.12 -15.36
C TRP A 282 -12.54 -0.73 -16.12
N GLU A 283 -13.55 0.07 -16.45
CA GLU A 283 -14.69 -0.38 -17.27
C GLU A 283 -14.42 -0.31 -18.77
N SER A 284 -13.25 0.21 -19.18
CA SER A 284 -12.96 0.34 -20.60
C SER A 284 -12.86 -1.04 -21.28
N PRO A 285 -13.32 -1.16 -22.54
CA PRO A 285 -13.22 -2.40 -23.30
C PRO A 285 -11.79 -2.95 -23.43
N SER A 286 -10.77 -2.09 -23.52
CA SER A 286 -9.38 -2.53 -23.56
C SER A 286 -8.95 -3.13 -22.22
N GLN A 287 -9.31 -2.48 -21.10
CA GLN A 287 -9.01 -2.96 -19.75
C GLN A 287 -9.72 -4.27 -19.44
N LEU A 288 -10.99 -4.42 -19.83
CA LEU A 288 -11.68 -5.70 -19.70
C LEU A 288 -10.98 -6.82 -20.48
N SER A 289 -10.52 -6.53 -21.70
CA SER A 289 -9.78 -7.50 -22.53
C SER A 289 -8.44 -7.86 -21.88
N PHE A 290 -7.70 -6.87 -21.39
CA PHE A 290 -6.44 -7.08 -20.68
C PHE A 290 -6.61 -7.95 -19.44
N ARG A 291 -7.61 -7.65 -18.60
CA ARG A 291 -7.92 -8.41 -17.38
C ARG A 291 -8.31 -9.86 -17.68
N ARG A 292 -9.09 -10.10 -18.74
CA ARG A 292 -9.37 -11.46 -19.23
C ARG A 292 -8.10 -12.17 -19.70
N ALA A 293 -7.22 -11.48 -20.42
CA ALA A 293 -5.93 -12.03 -20.81
C ALA A 293 -5.15 -12.51 -19.57
N ALA A 294 -4.98 -11.64 -18.58
CA ALA A 294 -4.25 -11.95 -17.34
C ALA A 294 -4.76 -13.22 -16.65
N VAL A 295 -6.08 -13.39 -16.50
CA VAL A 295 -6.66 -14.62 -15.93
C VAL A 295 -6.31 -15.87 -16.75
N PHE A 296 -6.38 -15.81 -18.08
CA PHE A 296 -5.99 -16.94 -18.92
C PHE A 296 -4.48 -17.24 -18.84
N GLY A 297 -3.64 -16.22 -18.64
CA GLY A 297 -2.22 -16.40 -18.34
C GLY A 297 -2.00 -17.20 -17.05
N VAL A 298 -2.64 -16.77 -15.96
CA VAL A 298 -2.58 -17.47 -14.65
C VAL A 298 -3.08 -18.92 -14.76
N LEU A 299 -4.17 -19.17 -15.50
CA LEU A 299 -4.68 -20.52 -15.74
C LEU A 299 -3.67 -21.37 -16.54
N ALA A 300 -3.05 -20.82 -17.57
CA ALA A 300 -2.04 -21.52 -18.37
C ALA A 300 -0.84 -21.93 -17.50
N ASP A 301 -0.37 -21.04 -16.64
CA ASP A 301 0.73 -21.30 -15.71
C ASP A 301 0.36 -22.38 -14.69
N CYS A 302 -0.87 -22.36 -14.16
CA CYS A 302 -1.36 -23.40 -13.24
C CYS A 302 -1.32 -24.78 -13.90
N VAL A 303 -1.84 -24.87 -15.13
CA VAL A 303 -1.86 -26.11 -15.92
C VAL A 303 -0.45 -26.56 -16.28
N ALA A 304 0.48 -25.63 -16.55
CA ALA A 304 1.87 -25.94 -16.89
C ALA A 304 2.67 -26.50 -15.70
N ALA A 305 2.40 -26.01 -14.49
CA ALA A 305 3.14 -26.41 -13.29
C ALA A 305 2.78 -27.81 -12.76
N ASP A 306 1.76 -28.48 -13.32
CA ASP A 306 1.19 -29.72 -12.78
C ASP A 306 0.78 -29.59 -11.30
N LEU A 307 0.37 -28.37 -10.93
CA LEU A 307 -0.07 -28.04 -9.59
C LEU A 307 -1.59 -27.90 -9.59
N PRO A 308 -2.27 -28.36 -8.52
CA PRO A 308 -3.66 -28.01 -8.29
C PRO A 308 -3.81 -26.49 -8.38
N VAL A 309 -4.85 -26.04 -9.08
CA VAL A 309 -5.14 -24.62 -9.27
C VAL A 309 -5.30 -23.95 -7.90
N GLY A 310 -4.36 -23.06 -7.53
CA GLY A 310 -4.25 -22.47 -6.18
C GLY A 310 -2.94 -22.77 -5.43
N ARG A 311 -2.03 -23.62 -5.98
CA ARG A 311 -0.73 -23.93 -5.36
C ARG A 311 0.48 -23.25 -6.00
N LEU A 312 0.26 -22.44 -7.03
CA LEU A 312 1.34 -21.66 -7.63
C LEU A 312 1.85 -20.61 -6.64
N PRO A 313 3.15 -20.26 -6.69
CA PRO A 313 3.75 -19.42 -5.68
C PRO A 313 3.26 -17.98 -5.64
N ASP A 314 2.36 -17.45 -6.49
CA ASP A 314 1.81 -16.10 -6.25
C ASP A 314 0.52 -15.73 -7.00
N ILE A 315 -0.39 -16.67 -7.24
CA ILE A 315 -1.56 -16.38 -8.12
C ILE A 315 -2.42 -15.22 -7.61
N VAL A 316 -2.44 -15.00 -6.30
CA VAL A 316 -3.28 -13.96 -5.70
C VAL A 316 -2.75 -12.57 -6.06
N SER A 317 -1.42 -12.39 -6.08
CA SER A 317 -0.78 -11.14 -6.50
C SER A 317 -1.06 -10.86 -7.98
N ASP A 318 -0.95 -11.87 -8.85
CA ASP A 318 -1.22 -11.73 -10.28
C ASP A 318 -2.69 -11.31 -10.53
N LEU A 319 -3.62 -11.86 -9.74
CA LEU A 319 -5.05 -11.58 -9.84
C LEU A 319 -5.46 -10.22 -9.23
N ALA A 320 -4.63 -9.58 -8.42
CA ALA A 320 -4.96 -8.28 -7.82
C ALA A 320 -5.17 -7.18 -8.87
N THR A 321 -4.48 -7.28 -10.00
CA THR A 321 -4.65 -6.38 -11.16
C THR A 321 -5.96 -6.62 -11.93
N VAL A 322 -6.60 -7.78 -11.70
CA VAL A 322 -7.80 -8.23 -12.41
C VAL A 322 -9.07 -7.79 -11.68
N VAL A 323 -9.08 -7.94 -10.36
CA VAL A 323 -10.27 -7.73 -9.54
C VAL A 323 -10.30 -6.29 -9.03
N VAL A 324 -10.90 -5.41 -9.83
CA VAL A 324 -10.93 -3.95 -9.61
C VAL A 324 -12.36 -3.41 -9.60
N GLY A 325 -12.56 -2.22 -9.03
CA GLY A 325 -13.87 -1.60 -8.86
C GLY A 325 -14.33 -1.56 -7.40
N GLY A 326 -15.63 -1.40 -7.17
CA GLY A 326 -16.20 -1.14 -5.84
C GLY A 326 -17.28 -2.14 -5.38
N ASP A 327 -17.46 -3.26 -6.07
CA ASP A 327 -18.48 -4.25 -5.70
C ASP A 327 -18.06 -5.13 -4.50
N GLU A 328 -19.02 -5.91 -3.97
CA GLU A 328 -18.79 -6.81 -2.84
C GLU A 328 -17.70 -7.87 -3.15
N ARG A 329 -17.58 -8.32 -4.40
CA ARG A 329 -16.58 -9.33 -4.79
C ARG A 329 -15.18 -8.77 -4.73
N VAL A 330 -14.99 -7.50 -5.10
CA VAL A 330 -13.70 -6.82 -4.97
C VAL A 330 -13.31 -6.72 -3.50
N GLN A 331 -14.25 -6.40 -2.61
CA GLN A 331 -13.98 -6.39 -1.16
C GLN A 331 -13.61 -7.78 -0.64
N GLU A 332 -14.31 -8.81 -1.11
CA GLU A 332 -14.04 -10.20 -0.76
C GLU A 332 -12.65 -10.63 -1.24
N PHE A 333 -12.29 -10.29 -2.48
CA PHE A 333 -10.97 -10.58 -3.05
C PHE A 333 -9.86 -9.90 -2.25
N ARG A 334 -10.00 -8.60 -1.96
CA ARG A 334 -9.03 -7.85 -1.14
C ARG A 334 -8.81 -8.52 0.22
N MET A 335 -9.88 -8.99 0.86
CA MET A 335 -9.76 -9.74 2.12
C MET A 335 -8.94 -11.03 1.94
N VAL A 336 -9.19 -11.82 0.88
CA VAL A 336 -8.41 -13.03 0.58
C VAL A 336 -6.95 -12.68 0.34
N GLU A 337 -6.68 -11.62 -0.42
CA GLU A 337 -5.33 -11.13 -0.73
C GLU A 337 -4.53 -10.76 0.52
N HIS A 338 -5.11 -9.99 1.45
CA HIS A 338 -4.43 -9.62 2.69
C HIS A 338 -4.11 -10.84 3.55
N LEU A 339 -5.09 -11.74 3.75
CA LEU A 339 -4.87 -12.96 4.53
C LEU A 339 -3.83 -13.89 3.89
N HIS A 340 -3.87 -14.03 2.57
CA HIS A 340 -2.89 -14.82 1.81
C HIS A 340 -1.47 -14.25 1.94
N THR A 341 -1.33 -12.93 1.79
CA THR A 341 -0.05 -12.23 1.94
C THR A 341 0.52 -12.41 3.34
N ALA A 342 -0.30 -12.26 4.37
CA ALA A 342 0.13 -12.45 5.74
C ALA A 342 0.51 -13.91 6.05
N ALA A 343 -0.27 -14.88 5.54
CA ALA A 343 0.05 -16.30 5.66
C ALA A 343 1.40 -16.66 5.02
N ARG A 344 1.75 -16.06 3.87
CA ARG A 344 3.06 -16.26 3.21
C ARG A 344 4.22 -15.70 4.03
N ARG A 345 4.02 -14.53 4.65
CA ARG A 345 5.06 -13.88 5.46
C ARG A 345 5.41 -14.70 6.69
N GLY A 346 4.42 -15.29 7.35
CA GLY A 346 4.64 -16.18 8.49
C GLY A 346 5.39 -17.49 8.17
N LEU A 347 5.61 -17.81 6.89
CA LEU A 347 6.39 -18.98 6.45
C LEU A 347 7.87 -18.65 6.13
N ARG A 348 8.25 -17.37 6.09
CA ARG A 348 9.63 -16.93 5.81
C ARG A 348 10.43 -16.76 7.10
#